data_AF-A0AAU3ZKV9-F1
#
_entry.id   AF-A0AAU3ZKV9-F1
#
_cell.length_a   1.000
_cell.length_b   1.000
_cell.length_c   1.000
_cell.angle_alpha   90.00
_cell.angle_beta   90.00
_cell.angle_gamma   90.00
#
_symmetry.space_group_name_H-M   'P 1'
#
loop_
_entity.id
_entity.type
_entity.pdbx_description
1 polymer ?
#
loop_
_entity_poly.entity_id
_entity_poly.type
_entity_poly.pdbx_seq_one_letter_code
_entity_poly.pdbx_strand_id
1 'polypeptide(L)' 'MTDRKLWSYKEIAAHIRVQPDTVRSYRKHGLLPPPDQVENGKPYWYAETVRLWVSRRPRNRDR' A
#
# COMPACT_ATOMS: atom_id res chain seq x y z
N MET A 1 20.65 0.66 0.44
CA MET A 1 20.02 1.97 0.68
C MET A 1 18.52 1.77 0.59
N THR A 2 17.81 1.81 1.72
CA THR A 2 16.35 1.67 1.75
C THR A 2 15.75 2.92 1.13
N ASP A 3 15.19 2.77 -0.07
CA ASP A 3 14.37 3.78 -0.74
C ASP A 3 13.17 4.10 0.17
N ARG A 4 13.35 5.07 1.08
CA ARG A 4 12.30 5.65 1.92
C ARG A 4 11.43 6.56 1.06
N LYS A 5 10.87 5.99 0.01
CA LYS A 5 9.96 6.68 -0.88
C LYS A 5 8.56 6.57 -0.30
N LEU A 6 7.95 7.73 -0.08
CA LEU A 6 6.55 7.85 0.28
C LEU A 6 5.73 7.55 -0.95
N TRP A 7 4.92 6.51 -0.87
CA TRP A 7 4.00 6.11 -1.91
C TRP A 7 2.61 6.65 -1.60
N SER A 8 2.07 7.34 -2.59
CA SER A 8 0.65 7.63 -2.68
C SER A 8 -0.15 6.39 -3.08
N TYR A 9 -1.47 6.46 -3.02
CA TYR A 9 -2.35 5.39 -3.52
C TYR A 9 -2.00 4.91 -4.94
N LYS A 10 -1.59 5.81 -5.83
CA LYS A 10 -1.23 5.48 -7.21
C LYS A 10 0.04 4.63 -7.29
N GLU A 11 1.05 4.97 -6.50
CA GLU A 11 2.33 4.24 -6.47
C GLU A 11 2.16 2.86 -5.83
N ILE A 12 1.38 2.77 -4.75
CA ILE A 12 1.01 1.48 -4.13
C ILE A 12 0.29 0.60 -5.14
N ALA A 13 -0.70 1.16 -5.83
CA ALA A 13 -1.50 0.46 -6.82
C ALA A 13 -0.63 -0.06 -7.98
N ALA A 14 0.24 0.79 -8.52
CA ALA A 14 1.18 0.40 -9.57
C ALA A 14 2.16 -0.70 -9.11
N HIS A 15 2.63 -0.63 -7.87
CA HIS A 15 3.56 -1.61 -7.32
C HIS A 15 2.93 -3.00 -7.19
N ILE A 16 1.70 -3.09 -6.67
CA ILE A 16 0.98 -4.36 -6.50
C ILE A 16 0.14 -4.74 -7.73
N ARG A 17 0.25 -3.96 -8.81
CA ARG A 17 -0.48 -4.10 -10.08
C ARG A 17 -2.01 -4.18 -9.90
N VAL A 18 -2.56 -3.32 -9.05
CA VAL A 18 -4.03 -3.16 -8.88
C VAL A 18 -4.46 -1.74 -9.21
N GLN A 19 -5.77 -1.48 -9.17
CA GLN A 19 -6.30 -0.13 -9.33
C GLN A 19 -6.19 0.68 -8.03
N PRO A 20 -5.98 2.00 -8.09
CA PRO A 20 -5.98 2.87 -6.90
C PRO A 20 -7.26 2.76 -6.06
N ASP A 21 -8.40 2.53 -6.68
CA ASP A 21 -9.69 2.30 -6.01
C ASP A 21 -9.72 1.01 -5.19
N THR A 22 -8.98 -0.02 -5.62
CA THR A 22 -8.78 -1.24 -4.83
C THR A 22 -7.99 -0.94 -3.56
N VAL A 23 -6.96 -0.11 -3.65
CA VAL A 23 -6.18 0.32 -2.47
C VAL A 23 -7.04 1.12 -1.50
N ARG A 24 -7.91 2.01 -2.02
CA ARG A 24 -8.90 2.71 -1.19
C ARG A 24 -9.88 1.74 -0.51
N SER A 25 -10.36 0.73 -1.23
CA SER A 25 -11.21 -0.32 -0.65
C SER A 25 -10.47 -1.09 0.45
N TYR A 26 -9.21 -1.46 0.25
CA TYR A 26 -8.42 -2.11 1.31
C TYR A 26 -8.28 -1.24 2.55
N ARG A 27 -8.08 0.07 2.39
CA ARG A 27 -8.08 0.99 3.53
C ARG A 27 -9.45 1.05 4.21
N LYS A 28 -10.54 1.13 3.43
CA LYS A 28 -11.92 1.14 3.95
C LYS A 28 -12.24 -0.12 4.76
N HIS A 29 -11.74 -1.27 4.32
CA HIS A 29 -11.95 -2.56 4.98
C HIS A 29 -10.91 -2.88 6.06
N GLY A 30 -9.98 -1.97 6.39
CA GLY A 30 -8.95 -2.20 7.40
C GLY A 30 -7.89 -3.24 7.00
N LEU A 31 -7.80 -3.58 5.72
CA LEU A 31 -6.82 -4.53 5.18
C LEU A 31 -5.48 -3.86 4.88
N LEU A 32 -5.47 -2.55 4.62
CA LEU A 32 -4.25 -1.79 4.37
C LEU A 32 -3.64 -1.36 5.71
N PRO A 33 -2.31 -1.35 5.87
CA PRO A 33 -1.67 -0.78 7.05
C PRO A 33 -2.06 0.71 7.25
N PRO A 34 -2.00 1.21 8.49
CA PRO A 34 -2.20 2.64 8.75
C PRO A 34 -1.21 3.48 7.94
N PRO A 35 -1.59 4.70 7.53
CA PRO A 35 -0.69 5.59 6.81
C PRO A 35 0.47 6.01 7.71
N ASP A 36 1.69 5.86 7.20
CA ASP A 36 2.91 6.24 7.92
C ASP A 36 3.03 7.77 8.01
N GLN A 37 2.56 8.49 6.99
CA GLN A 37 2.60 9.93 6.93
C GLN A 37 1.33 10.48 6.27
N VAL A 38 0.87 11.64 6.71
CA VAL A 38 -0.23 12.36 6.07
C VAL A 38 0.29 13.73 5.69
N GLU A 39 0.45 13.98 4.39
CA GLU A 39 0.83 15.30 3.89
C GLU A 39 -0.37 15.96 3.22
N ASN A 40 -0.68 17.18 3.64
CA ASN A 40 -1.75 17.99 3.06
C ASN A 40 -3.11 17.27 3.00
N GLY A 41 -3.43 16.50 4.05
CA GLY A 41 -4.67 15.69 4.15
C GLY A 41 -4.67 14.41 3.31
N LYS A 42 -3.59 14.10 2.58
CA LYS A 42 -3.44 12.88 1.80
C LYS A 42 -2.58 11.88 2.57
N PRO A 43 -3.04 10.64 2.77
CA PRO A 43 -2.24 9.59 3.39
C PRO A 43 -1.19 9.05 2.42
N TYR A 44 0.01 8.83 2.95
CA TYR A 44 1.17 8.24 2.29
C TYR A 44 1.71 7.09 3.14
N TRP A 45 2.34 6.14 2.46
CA TRP A 45 2.95 4.97 3.08
C TRP A 45 4.38 4.83 2.62
N TYR A 46 5.25 4.30 3.47
CA TYR A 46 6.56 3.91 2.99
C TYR A 46 6.48 2.70 2.07
N ALA A 47 7.31 2.71 1.03
CA ALA A 47 7.51 1.56 0.17
C ALA A 47 7.80 0.28 0.96
N GLU A 48 8.53 0.38 2.06
CA GLU A 48 8.84 -0.76 2.94
C GLU A 48 7.60 -1.30 3.66
N THR A 49 6.75 -0.43 4.23
CA THR A 49 5.51 -0.82 4.91
C THR A 49 4.59 -1.59 3.97
N VAL A 50 4.42 -1.06 2.76
CA VAL A 50 3.61 -1.69 1.71
C VAL A 50 4.23 -3.03 1.30
N ARG A 51 5.54 -3.11 1.05
CA ARG A 51 6.21 -4.37 0.69
C ARG A 51 6.10 -5.43 1.78
N LEU A 52 6.30 -5.07 3.05
CA LEU A 52 6.15 -5.97 4.19
C LEU A 52 4.72 -6.49 4.30
N TRP A 53 3.74 -5.60 4.11
CA TRP A 53 2.34 -5.96 4.09
C TRP A 53 1.98 -6.91 2.93
N VAL A 54 2.46 -6.64 1.71
CA VAL A 54 2.27 -7.52 0.55
C VAL A 54 2.88 -8.89 0.82
N SER A 55 4.08 -8.95 1.40
CA SER A 55 4.75 -10.20 1.75
C SER A 55 4.04 -10.99 2.85
N ARG A 56 3.32 -10.31 3.75
CA ARG A 56 2.50 -10.92 4.81
C ARG A 56 1.13 -11.37 4.33
N ARG A 57 0.67 -10.91 3.17
CA ARG A 57 -0.58 -11.42 2.61
C ARG A 57 -0.39 -12.92 2.32
N PRO A 58 -1.30 -13.79 2.78
CA PRO A 58 -1.45 -15.10 2.18
C PRO A 58 -1.88 -14.84 0.74
N ARG A 59 -0.91 -14.81 -0.17
CA ARG A 59 -1.17 -14.60 -1.59
C ARG A 59 -2.11 -15.73 -1.98
N ASN A 60 -3.28 -15.38 -2.51
CA ASN A 60 -4.08 -16.25 -3.35
C ASN A 60 -3.19 -16.73 -4.49
N ARG A 61 -2.40 -17.76 -4.18
CA ARG A 61 -1.49 -18.48 -5.06
C ARG A 61 -2.24 -19.74 -5.43
N ASP A 62 -3.48 -19.57 -5.91
CA ASP A 62 -4.26 -20.66 -6.44
C ASP A 62 -3.99 -20.72 -7.95
N ARG A 63 -3.24 -21.76 -8.30
CA ARG A 63 -3.03 -22.40 -9.61
C ARG A 63 -2.32 -21.62 -10.72
#